data_AF-A0A9E0BS72-F1
#
_entry.id   AF-A0A9E0BS72-F1
#
_cell.length_a   1.000
_cell.length_b   1.000
_cell.length_c   1.000
_cell.angle_alpha   90.00
_cell.angle_beta   90.00
_cell.angle_gamma   90.00
#
_symmetry.space_group_name_H-M   'P 1'
#
loop_
_entity.id
_entity.type
_entity.pdbx_description
1 polymer ?
#
loop_
_entity_poly.entity_id
_entity_poly.type
_entity_poly.pdbx_seq_one_letter_code
_entity_poly.pdbx_strand_id
1 'polypeptide(L)'
;MAEAAPLVSIPQAPIPAGGGAEWVVCSGGAKLRAALFKPKGASRGSVVLSTGRTEHIEKYFEVVQELMDRGFTVLVQEWRGQGLSHRELSDRLKGHAYGYQ
;
A
#
# COMPACT_ATOMS: atom_id res chain seq x y z
N MET A 1 -9.33 -8.59 17.81
CA MET A 1 -9.00 -8.62 16.37
C MET A 1 -8.01 -7.49 16.12
N ALA A 2 -6.91 -7.72 15.39
CA ALA A 2 -6.02 -6.63 15.02
C ALA A 2 -6.79 -5.65 14.12
N GLU A 3 -6.67 -4.36 14.40
CA GLU A 3 -7.32 -3.32 13.59
C GLU A 3 -6.78 -3.37 12.15
N ALA A 4 -7.68 -3.32 11.16
CA ALA A 4 -7.27 -3.22 9.76
C ALA A 4 -6.51 -1.91 9.53
N ALA A 5 -5.56 -1.91 8.59
CA ALA A 5 -4.90 -0.66 8.26
C ALA A 5 -5.88 0.24 7.48
N PRO A 6 -5.94 1.55 7.76
CA PRO A 6 -6.88 2.42 7.07
C PRO A 6 -6.42 2.66 5.63
N LEU A 7 -7.39 2.82 4.73
CA LEU A 7 -7.21 3.46 3.43
C LEU A 7 -7.93 4.80 3.45
N VAL A 8 -7.30 5.83 2.90
CA VAL A 8 -7.91 7.16 2.83
C VAL A 8 -8.62 7.34 1.48
N SER A 9 -9.88 7.73 1.51
CA SER A 9 -10.68 8.00 0.32
C SER A 9 -10.96 9.50 0.23
N ILE A 10 -10.86 10.06 -0.99
CA ILE A 10 -11.35 11.40 -1.31
C ILE A 10 -12.26 11.32 -2.54
N PRO A 11 -13.12 12.32 -2.82
CA PRO A 11 -14.02 12.28 -3.97
C PRO A 11 -13.31 12.05 -5.31
N GLN A 12 -12.09 12.57 -5.47
CA GLN A 12 -11.30 12.43 -6.70
C GLN A 12 -10.55 11.10 -6.81
N ALA A 13 -10.39 10.38 -5.70
CA ALA A 13 -9.67 9.12 -5.62
C ALA A 13 -10.39 8.20 -4.62
N PRO A 14 -11.57 7.66 -5.01
CA PRO A 14 -12.27 6.70 -4.19
C PRO A 14 -11.48 5.40 -4.07
N ILE A 15 -11.62 4.71 -2.95
CA ILE A 15 -11.02 3.37 -2.77
C ILE A 15 -11.65 2.41 -3.80
N PRO A 16 -10.85 1.70 -4.62
CA PRO A 16 -11.37 0.68 -5.53
C PRO A 16 -12.18 -0.40 -4.81
N ALA A 17 -13.29 -0.82 -5.40
CA ALA A 17 -14.19 -1.82 -4.81
C ALA A 17 -13.46 -3.14 -4.55
N GLY A 18 -13.69 -3.76 -3.40
CA GLY A 18 -12.99 -4.99 -3.00
C GLY A 18 -11.56 -4.77 -2.51
N GLY A 19 -11.14 -3.52 -2.31
CA GLY A 19 -9.89 -3.14 -1.66
C GLY A 19 -9.96 -3.19 -0.14
N GLY A 20 -8.90 -3.70 0.49
CA GLY A 20 -8.69 -3.65 1.93
C GLY A 20 -7.21 -3.56 2.26
N ALA A 21 -6.87 -2.99 3.42
CA ALA A 21 -5.48 -2.87 3.86
C ALA A 21 -5.25 -3.48 5.24
N GLU A 22 -4.04 -3.97 5.43
CA GLU A 22 -3.59 -4.69 6.62
C GLU A 22 -2.23 -4.19 7.08
N TRP A 23 -1.96 -4.37 8.37
CA TRP A 23 -0.64 -4.18 8.95
C TRP A 23 0.15 -5.48 8.86
N VAL A 24 1.28 -5.43 8.16
CA VAL A 24 2.25 -6.52 8.08
C VAL A 24 3.40 -6.20 9.03
N VAL A 25 3.68 -7.09 9.97
CA VAL A 25 4.85 -6.97 10.86
C VAL A 25 6.06 -7.54 10.13
N CYS A 26 7.05 -6.70 9.85
CA CYS A 26 8.28 -7.05 9.14
C CYS A 26 9.49 -7.12 10.10
N SER A 27 10.68 -7.30 9.54
CA SER A 27 11.93 -7.36 10.31
C SER A 27 12.11 -6.13 11.21
N GLY A 28 12.58 -6.37 12.42
CA GLY A 28 12.71 -5.34 13.46
C GLY A 28 11.38 -4.91 14.10
N GLY A 29 10.28 -5.65 13.87
CA GLY A 29 8.96 -5.31 14.42
C GLY A 29 8.27 -4.14 13.71
N ALA A 30 8.83 -3.68 12.59
CA ALA A 30 8.27 -2.58 11.81
C ALA A 30 6.89 -2.98 11.25
N LYS A 31 5.86 -2.22 11.61
CA LYS A 31 4.51 -2.36 11.04
C LYS A 31 4.43 -1.61 9.72
N LEU A 32 4.35 -2.33 8.61
CA LEU A 32 4.17 -1.77 7.28
C LEU A 32 2.73 -1.94 6.82
N ARG A 33 2.22 -0.99 6.05
CA ARG A 33 0.88 -1.04 5.46
C ARG A 33 0.96 -1.68 4.08
N ALA A 34 0.08 -2.64 3.83
CA ALA A 34 -0.13 -3.22 2.51
C ALA A 34 -1.62 -3.29 2.22
N ALA A 35 -2.01 -3.13 0.96
CA ALA A 35 -3.38 -3.20 0.51
C ALA A 35 -3.53 -4.24 -0.61
N LEU A 36 -4.58 -5.04 -0.52
CA LEU A 36 -4.92 -6.03 -1.53
C LEU A 36 -6.24 -5.65 -2.18
N PHE A 37 -6.23 -5.63 -3.51
CA PHE A 37 -7.39 -5.33 -4.33
C PHE A 37 -7.68 -6.51 -5.25
N LYS A 38 -8.91 -7.01 -5.22
CA LYS A 38 -9.31 -8.19 -6.00
C LYS A 38 -10.25 -7.78 -7.13
N PRO A 39 -10.00 -8.22 -8.37
CA PRO A 39 -10.90 -7.95 -9.49
C PRO A 39 -12.22 -8.68 -9.28
N LYS A 40 -13.25 -8.29 -10.04
CA LYS A 40 -14.48 -9.08 -10.10
C LYS A 40 -14.22 -10.39 -10.85
N GLY A 41 -14.69 -11.50 -10.30
CA GLY A 41 -14.55 -12.82 -10.93
C GLY A 41 -13.18 -13.47 -10.70
N ALA A 42 -12.81 -14.40 -11.57
CA ALA A 42 -11.56 -15.14 -11.46
C ALA A 42 -10.36 -14.25 -11.84
N SER A 43 -9.34 -14.24 -10.97
CA SER A 43 -8.12 -13.49 -11.21
C SER A 43 -7.28 -14.14 -12.31
N ARG A 44 -6.81 -13.33 -13.27
CA ARG A 44 -5.87 -13.74 -14.34
C ARG A 44 -4.44 -13.94 -13.82
N GLY A 45 -4.13 -13.35 -12.67
CA GLY A 45 -2.79 -13.31 -12.09
C GLY A 45 -2.67 -12.21 -11.05
N SER A 46 -1.47 -12.05 -10.50
CA SER A 46 -1.21 -11.03 -9.48
C SER A 46 -0.17 -10.01 -9.96
N VAL A 47 -0.36 -8.75 -9.56
CA VAL A 47 0.61 -7.67 -9.73
C VAL A 47 1.00 -7.16 -8.34
N VAL A 48 2.30 -7.04 -8.11
CA VAL A 48 2.84 -6.38 -6.91
C VAL A 48 3.29 -4.99 -7.33
N LEU A 49 2.58 -3.97 -6.86
CA LEU A 49 2.83 -2.57 -7.18
C LEU A 49 3.62 -1.94 -6.03
N SER A 50 4.87 -1.58 -6.33
CA SER A 50 5.75 -0.90 -5.39
C SER A 50 5.64 0.61 -5.51
N THR A 51 5.34 1.29 -4.40
CA THR A 51 5.24 2.75 -4.40
C THR A 51 6.59 3.44 -4.64
N GLY A 52 6.56 4.66 -5.17
CA GLY A 52 7.76 5.48 -5.37
C GLY A 52 8.33 6.06 -4.07
N ARG A 53 9.30 6.97 -4.20
CA ARG A 53 9.85 7.75 -3.08
C ARG A 53 8.92 8.90 -2.74
N THR A 54 8.65 9.11 -1.45
CA THR A 54 7.68 10.10 -0.90
C THR A 54 6.22 9.82 -1.27
N GLU A 55 5.89 8.58 -1.57
CA GLU A 55 4.56 8.18 -2.04
C GLU A 55 3.83 7.28 -1.05
N HIS A 56 2.57 6.99 -1.35
CA HIS A 56 1.66 6.21 -0.52
C HIS A 56 0.60 5.51 -1.39
N ILE A 57 -0.09 4.51 -0.84
CA ILE A 57 -1.03 3.63 -1.59
C ILE A 57 -2.07 4.42 -2.37
N GLU A 58 -2.67 5.43 -1.75
CA GLU A 58 -3.84 6.15 -2.29
C GLU A 58 -3.55 6.85 -3.63
N LYS A 59 -2.29 7.22 -3.89
CA LYS A 59 -1.89 7.79 -5.20
C LYS A 59 -2.08 6.83 -6.37
N TYR A 60 -2.13 5.52 -6.09
CA TYR A 60 -2.14 4.47 -7.09
C TYR A 60 -3.53 3.89 -7.34
N PHE A 61 -4.60 4.44 -6.76
CA PHE A 61 -5.95 3.89 -6.95
C PHE A 61 -6.38 3.83 -8.41
N GLU A 62 -6.01 4.82 -9.23
CA GLU A 62 -6.27 4.80 -10.68
C GLU A 62 -5.55 3.62 -11.36
N VAL A 63 -4.25 3.46 -11.12
CA VAL A 63 -3.44 2.35 -11.67
C VAL A 63 -3.96 1.00 -11.19
N VAL A 64 -4.33 0.89 -9.90
CA VAL A 64 -4.93 -0.30 -9.30
C VAL A 64 -6.24 -0.63 -10.02
N GLN A 65 -7.12 0.35 -10.24
CA GLN A 65 -8.38 0.13 -10.92
C GLN A 65 -8.17 -0.35 -12.35
N GLU A 66 -7.25 0.26 -13.11
CA GLU A 66 -6.93 -0.19 -14.46
C GLU A 66 -6.41 -1.64 -14.51
N LEU A 67 -5.59 -2.04 -13.54
CA LEU A 67 -5.10 -3.42 -13.43
C LEU A 67 -6.21 -4.39 -13.04
N MET A 68 -7.11 -3.98 -12.14
CA MET A 68 -8.30 -4.75 -11.74
C MET A 68 -9.27 -4.95 -12.90
N ASP A 69 -9.50 -3.92 -13.71
CA ASP A 69 -10.37 -3.97 -14.90
C ASP A 69 -9.78 -4.91 -15.96
N ARG A 70 -8.45 -5.04 -15.99
CA ARG A 70 -7.75 -6.06 -16.77
C ARG A 70 -7.76 -7.43 -16.12
N GLY A 71 -8.36 -7.61 -14.94
CA GLY A 71 -8.54 -8.90 -14.28
C GLY A 71 -7.37 -9.35 -13.38
N PHE A 72 -6.50 -8.44 -12.93
CA PHE A 72 -5.41 -8.77 -12.01
C PHE A 72 -5.78 -8.49 -10.55
N THR A 73 -5.35 -9.38 -9.66
CA THR A 73 -5.26 -9.05 -8.22
C THR A 73 -4.07 -8.14 -8.01
N VAL A 74 -4.23 -7.03 -7.30
CA VAL A 74 -3.16 -6.07 -7.08
C VAL A 74 -2.82 -6.00 -5.60
N LEU A 75 -1.57 -6.27 -5.26
CA LEU A 75 -0.99 -5.99 -3.95
C LEU A 75 -0.20 -4.69 -4.05
N VAL A 76 -0.53 -3.70 -3.23
CA VAL A 76 0.24 -2.46 -3.10
C VAL A 76 0.85 -2.43 -1.71
N GLN A 77 2.17 -2.30 -1.62
CA GLN A 77 2.87 -2.16 -0.34
C GLN A 77 3.48 -0.78 -0.20
N GLU A 78 3.53 -0.29 1.04
CA GLU A 78 4.28 0.92 1.38
C GLU A 78 5.61 0.60 2.02
N TRP A 79 6.63 1.31 1.57
CA TRP A 79 7.95 1.21 2.16
C TRP A 79 7.99 1.76 3.59
N ARG A 80 8.95 1.26 4.36
CA ARG A 80 9.37 1.91 5.60
C ARG A 80 9.72 3.38 5.34
N GLY A 81 9.32 4.27 6.25
CA GLY A 81 9.56 5.70 6.08
C GLY A 81 8.58 6.38 5.12
N GLN A 82 7.53 5.70 4.64
CA GLN A 82 6.58 6.24 3.67
C GLN A 82 5.13 6.01 4.09
N GLY A 83 4.21 6.83 3.55
CA GLY A 83 2.80 6.79 3.89
C GLY A 83 2.53 6.69 5.39
N LEU A 84 1.65 5.75 5.74
CA LEU A 84 1.30 5.41 7.13
C LEU A 84 2.17 4.29 7.72
N SER A 85 3.09 3.74 6.95
CA SER A 85 4.02 2.72 7.43
C SER A 85 4.99 3.26 8.47
N HIS A 86 5.57 2.33 9.23
CA HIS A 86 6.54 2.61 10.28
C HIS A 86 7.69 3.53 9.81
N ARG A 87 8.10 4.45 10.70
CA ARG A 87 9.22 5.39 10.50
C ARG A 87 10.19 5.22 11.67
N GLU A 88 11.49 5.13 11.37
CA GLU A 88 12.55 4.93 12.37
C GLU A 88 12.83 6.18 13.19
N LEU A 89 12.68 7.37 12.59
CA LEU A 89 12.94 8.65 13.22
C LEU A 89 11.66 9.27 13.76
N SER A 90 11.77 10.01 14.87
CA SER A 90 10.67 10.76 15.48
C SER A 90 10.11 11.85 14.55
N ASP A 91 11.00 12.53 13.83
CA ASP A 91 10.62 13.45 12.77
C ASP A 91 10.15 12.67 11.54
N ARG A 92 8.83 12.65 11.35
CA ARG A 92 8.17 11.90 10.28
C ARG A 92 8.52 12.40 8.89
N LEU A 93 9.01 13.64 8.73
CA LEU A 93 9.33 14.20 7.42
C LEU A 93 10.73 13.79 6.93
N LYS A 94 11.59 13.25 7.81
CA LYS A 94 12.92 12.78 7.42
C LYS A 94 12.85 11.42 6.73
N GLY A 95 13.52 11.32 5.59
CA GLY A 95 13.84 10.03 4.98
C GLY A 95 14.98 9.36 5.73
N HIS A 96 14.87 8.06 5.96
CA HIS A 96 15.92 7.27 6.59
C HIS A 96 16.03 5.91 5.92
N ALA A 97 17.25 5.50 5.61
CA ALA A 97 17.58 4.16 5.12
C ALA A 97 18.87 3.72 5.81
N TYR A 98 18.83 2.54 6.43
CA TYR A 98 20.01 1.95 7.04
C TYR A 98 20.84 1.23 5.98
N GLY A 99 22.17 1.34 6.04
CA GLY A 99 23.07 0.57 5.18
C GLY A 99 23.19 1.07 3.73
N TYR A 100 22.80 2.32 3.44
CA TYR A 100 23.20 2.96 2.19
C TYR A 100 24.72 3.19 2.21
N GLN A 101 25.41 2.75 1.16
CA GLN A 101 26.84 2.98 0.93
C GLN A 101 27.01 3.88 -0.29
#